data_AF-N6XHZ1-F1
#
_entry.id   AF-N6XHZ1-F1
#
_cell.length_a   1.000
_cell.length_b   1.000
_cell.length_c   1.000
_cell.angle_alpha   90.00
_cell.angle_beta   90.00
_cell.angle_gamma   90.00
#
_symmetry.space_group_name_H-M   'P 1'
#
loop_
_entity.id
_entity.type
_entity.pdbx_description
1 polymer ?
#
loop_
_entity_poly.entity_id
_entity_poly.type
_entity_poly.pdbx_seq_one_letter_code
_entity_poly.pdbx_strand_id
1 'polypeptide(L)'
;MRTQIALALATTLLFSGHILADDKEASWIHISGTSTYDWYGQKGSGTFFSLGGKPNVAYGYLVERKNIQTNKFEYYHVFVKLSACKSGYGYLISNDMQGNFLEQSQFVRFGPTVTDALATVACQTWDQTTQKVSLENDSSAWNKVATAERSGDEFALNVRTFKKSKYKDKPALTSLYRIHDKNKNTYDYGIYSILQSDCQRGFGTIRDLKFDNTLVASLDVSLRGQSVISSIADALCKSI
;
A
#
# COMPACT_ATOMS: atom_id res chain seq x y z
N MET A 1 -18.24 79.62 39.96
CA MET A 1 -19.44 79.90 39.14
C MET A 1 -18.97 80.15 37.71
N ARG A 2 -19.57 79.44 36.73
CA ARG A 2 -19.35 79.50 35.26
C ARG A 2 -18.18 78.70 34.65
N THR A 3 -18.56 77.51 34.16
CA THR A 3 -18.36 76.93 32.81
C THR A 3 -17.15 77.31 31.95
N GLN A 4 -16.43 76.30 31.43
CA GLN A 4 -16.10 76.01 30.00
C GLN A 4 -15.26 74.71 29.93
N ILE A 5 -15.77 73.57 29.45
CA ILE A 5 -15.91 73.05 28.06
C ILE A 5 -14.59 72.54 27.43
N ALA A 6 -14.59 71.24 27.11
CA ALA A 6 -13.83 70.50 26.09
C ALA A 6 -12.28 70.45 26.25
N LEU A 7 -11.57 69.37 25.92
CA LEU A 7 -11.73 68.44 24.80
C LEU A 7 -10.98 67.14 25.16
N ALA A 8 -11.69 66.00 25.17
CA ALA A 8 -11.05 64.69 25.22
C ALA A 8 -10.55 64.34 23.81
N LEU A 9 -9.24 64.31 23.61
CA LEU A 9 -8.66 63.67 22.43
C LEU A 9 -8.71 62.15 22.65
N ALA A 10 -9.75 61.51 22.11
CA ALA A 10 -9.79 60.07 21.90
C ALA A 10 -8.92 59.76 20.67
N THR A 11 -7.69 59.30 20.89
CA THR A 11 -6.87 58.73 19.84
C THR A 11 -7.36 57.30 19.59
N THR A 12 -8.33 57.15 18.71
CA THR A 12 -8.75 55.88 18.12
C THR A 12 -7.56 55.31 17.34
N LEU A 13 -6.83 54.36 17.93
CA LEU A 13 -5.99 53.44 17.17
C LEU A 13 -6.94 52.58 16.32
N LEU A 14 -7.10 52.99 15.06
CA LEU A 14 -7.59 52.14 13.99
C LEU A 14 -6.55 51.03 13.78
N PHE A 15 -6.66 49.94 14.56
CA PHE A 15 -6.21 48.64 14.09
C PHE A 15 -7.16 48.20 12.97
N SER A 16 -6.99 48.80 11.81
CA SER A 16 -7.51 48.26 10.56
C SER A 16 -6.90 46.87 10.40
N GLY A 17 -7.79 45.88 10.34
CA GLY A 17 -7.43 44.48 10.40
C GLY A 17 -6.47 44.08 9.30
N HIS A 18 -5.34 43.51 9.72
CA HIS A 18 -4.73 42.40 9.02
C HIS A 18 -4.73 41.21 9.98
N ILE A 19 -5.92 40.66 10.22
CA ILE A 19 -6.02 39.23 10.49
C ILE A 19 -5.81 38.57 9.12
N LEU A 20 -4.55 38.40 8.74
CA LEU A 20 -4.19 37.33 7.80
C LEU A 20 -4.10 36.04 8.64
N ALA A 21 -5.26 35.57 9.10
CA ALA A 21 -5.51 34.12 9.07
C ALA A 21 -5.75 33.85 7.57
N ASP A 22 -4.96 33.04 6.89
CA ASP A 22 -4.75 31.64 7.18
C ASP A 22 -3.47 31.26 6.42
N ASP A 23 -2.41 30.82 7.12
CA ASP A 23 -1.46 29.92 6.49
C ASP A 23 -2.28 28.68 6.13
N LYS A 24 -2.84 28.67 4.91
CA LYS A 24 -3.47 27.51 4.31
C LYS A 24 -2.43 26.39 4.37
N GLU A 25 -2.52 25.55 5.39
CA GLU A 25 -1.84 24.27 5.44
C GLU A 25 -1.97 23.64 4.05
N ALA A 26 -0.84 23.29 3.44
CA ALA A 26 -0.83 22.78 2.07
C ALA A 26 -1.92 21.71 1.91
N SER A 27 -2.88 21.95 1.03
CA SER A 27 -4.03 21.04 0.82
C SER A 27 -3.62 19.67 0.29
N TRP A 28 -2.36 19.55 -0.13
CA TRP A 28 -1.74 18.37 -0.71
C TRP A 28 -0.56 17.94 0.16
N ILE A 29 -0.59 16.69 0.59
CA ILE A 29 0.43 16.08 1.45
C ILE A 29 1.25 15.14 0.58
N HIS A 30 2.57 15.33 0.55
CA HIS A 30 3.46 14.43 -0.19
C HIS A 30 3.38 13.01 0.37
N ILE A 31 3.19 12.03 -0.51
CA ILE A 31 3.08 10.60 -0.15
C ILE A 31 4.36 9.85 -0.52
N SER A 32 4.82 9.98 -1.77
CA SER A 32 5.95 9.24 -2.30
C SER A 32 6.48 9.92 -3.57
N GLY A 33 7.73 9.63 -3.95
CA GLY A 33 8.35 10.14 -5.17
C GLY A 33 9.30 9.14 -5.81
N THR A 34 9.60 9.37 -7.08
CA THR A 34 10.68 8.74 -7.85
C THR A 34 11.59 9.84 -8.40
N SER A 35 12.58 9.48 -9.22
CA SER A 35 13.39 10.47 -9.95
C SER A 35 12.60 11.26 -11.00
N THR A 36 11.39 10.83 -11.36
CA THR A 36 10.60 11.41 -12.46
C THR A 36 9.28 12.01 -12.02
N TYR A 37 8.68 11.53 -10.93
CA TYR A 37 7.38 11.97 -10.47
C TYR A 37 7.32 12.08 -8.95
N ASP A 38 6.49 13.00 -8.46
CA ASP A 38 6.04 13.07 -7.08
C ASP A 38 4.54 12.79 -7.00
N TRP A 39 4.12 12.17 -5.91
CA TRP A 39 2.72 11.85 -5.61
C TRP A 39 2.28 12.54 -4.33
N TYR A 40 1.14 13.21 -4.39
CA TYR A 40 0.53 13.92 -3.26
C TYR A 40 -0.90 13.46 -3.06
N GLY A 41 -1.36 13.41 -1.81
CA GLY A 41 -2.76 13.14 -1.46
C GLY A 41 -3.46 14.42 -0.99
N GLN A 42 -4.69 14.64 -1.44
CA GLN A 42 -5.44 15.81 -1.00
C GLN A 42 -6.03 15.60 0.41
N LYS A 43 -5.66 16.47 1.34
CA LYS A 43 -6.19 16.49 2.71
C LYS A 43 -7.72 16.60 2.69
N GLY A 44 -8.40 15.73 3.43
CA GLY A 44 -9.87 15.74 3.55
C GLY A 44 -10.64 15.16 2.36
N SER A 45 -9.97 14.68 1.31
CA SER A 45 -10.63 14.06 0.13
C SER A 45 -11.04 12.59 0.32
N GLY A 46 -10.73 12.02 1.48
CA GLY A 46 -10.99 10.61 1.78
C GLY A 46 -12.49 10.29 1.80
N THR A 47 -12.90 9.23 1.11
CA THR A 47 -14.31 8.81 1.07
C THR A 47 -14.47 7.30 0.91
N PHE A 48 -15.64 6.80 1.32
CA PHE A 48 -16.04 5.41 1.15
C PHE A 48 -16.61 5.17 -0.26
N PHE A 49 -16.29 4.01 -0.82
CA PHE A 49 -16.77 3.59 -2.13
C PHE A 49 -17.58 2.30 -2.04
N SER A 50 -18.61 2.23 -2.89
CA SER A 50 -19.39 1.02 -3.11
C SER A 50 -18.80 0.22 -4.27
N LEU A 51 -18.61 -1.10 -4.10
CA LEU A 51 -18.07 -1.97 -5.14
C LEU A 51 -18.91 -3.24 -5.26
N GLY A 52 -19.25 -3.62 -6.50
CA GLY A 52 -20.01 -4.83 -6.77
C GLY A 52 -21.35 -4.89 -6.04
N GLY A 53 -22.05 -3.76 -5.96
CA GLY A 53 -23.35 -3.63 -5.26
C GLY A 53 -23.27 -3.62 -3.73
N LYS A 54 -22.07 -3.73 -3.13
CA LYS A 54 -21.90 -3.64 -1.68
C LYS A 54 -21.50 -2.22 -1.27
N PRO A 55 -22.26 -1.57 -0.38
CA PRO A 55 -21.95 -0.21 0.06
C PRO A 55 -20.72 -0.20 0.97
N ASN A 56 -19.90 0.86 0.86
CA ASN A 56 -18.81 1.19 1.78
C ASN A 56 -17.79 0.06 2.02
N VAL A 57 -17.43 -0.68 0.96
CA VAL A 57 -16.46 -1.79 1.02
C VAL A 57 -15.06 -1.39 0.55
N ALA A 58 -14.86 -0.14 0.16
CA ALA A 58 -13.58 0.43 -0.21
C ALA A 58 -13.42 1.84 0.36
N TYR A 59 -12.17 2.29 0.45
CA TYR A 59 -11.81 3.64 0.85
C TYR A 59 -10.80 4.21 -0.15
N GLY A 60 -10.96 5.47 -0.49
CA GLY A 60 -10.13 6.14 -1.47
C GLY A 60 -10.05 7.64 -1.26
N TYR A 61 -9.22 8.29 -2.04
CA TYR A 61 -8.92 9.72 -1.92
C TYR A 61 -8.34 10.26 -3.24
N LEU A 62 -8.20 11.57 -3.32
CA LEU A 62 -7.64 12.27 -4.47
C LEU A 62 -6.12 12.28 -4.44
N VAL A 63 -5.52 11.92 -5.57
CA VAL A 63 -4.07 11.91 -5.78
C VAL A 63 -3.70 12.89 -6.89
N GLU A 64 -2.65 13.66 -6.65
CA GLU A 64 -1.93 14.45 -7.64
C GLU A 64 -0.62 13.76 -7.97
N ARG A 65 -0.34 13.55 -9.26
CA ARG A 65 0.96 13.14 -9.78
C ARG A 65 1.60 14.31 -10.51
N LYS A 66 2.76 14.75 -10.02
CA LYS A 66 3.54 15.83 -10.59
C LYS A 66 4.76 15.26 -11.33
N ASN A 67 4.90 15.56 -12.62
CA ASN A 67 6.13 15.30 -13.35
C ASN A 67 7.21 16.32 -12.94
N ILE A 68 8.33 15.86 -12.39
CA ILE A 68 9.37 16.71 -11.80
C ILE A 68 10.04 17.60 -12.87
N GLN A 69 10.23 17.08 -14.08
CA GLN A 69 10.95 17.78 -15.16
C GLN A 69 10.09 18.83 -15.85
N THR A 70 8.82 18.50 -16.10
CA THR A 70 7.92 19.33 -16.92
C THR A 70 6.96 20.17 -16.09
N ASN A 71 6.89 19.96 -14.77
CA ASN A 71 5.87 20.53 -13.88
C ASN A 71 4.43 20.30 -14.39
N LYS A 72 4.21 19.19 -15.10
CA LYS A 72 2.85 18.76 -15.48
C LYS A 72 2.20 18.03 -14.31
N PHE A 73 0.93 18.33 -14.08
CA PHE A 73 0.13 17.77 -13.02
C PHE A 73 -0.99 16.92 -13.61
N GLU A 74 -1.21 15.77 -13.01
CA GLU A 74 -2.30 14.86 -13.33
C GLU A 74 -3.02 14.47 -12.05
N TYR A 75 -4.34 14.28 -12.14
CA TYR A 75 -5.19 14.02 -11.01
C TYR A 75 -6.00 12.76 -11.25
N TYR A 76 -6.15 11.95 -10.21
CA TYR A 76 -6.94 10.72 -10.25
C TYR A 76 -7.45 10.36 -8.86
N HIS A 77 -8.50 9.54 -8.84
CA HIS A 77 -9.01 8.93 -7.63
C HIS A 77 -8.35 7.57 -7.47
N VAL A 78 -7.79 7.31 -6.29
CA VAL A 78 -7.34 5.95 -5.94
C VAL A 78 -8.21 5.38 -4.84
N PHE A 79 -8.45 4.07 -4.86
CA PHE A 79 -9.13 3.38 -3.77
C PHE A 79 -8.65 1.93 -3.60
N VAL A 80 -8.82 1.43 -2.39
CA VAL A 80 -8.51 0.05 -2.00
C VAL A 80 -9.72 -0.59 -1.32
N LYS A 81 -9.87 -1.90 -1.46
CA LYS A 81 -10.88 -2.65 -0.69
C LYS A 81 -10.50 -2.65 0.79
N LEU A 82 -11.48 -2.46 1.68
CA LEU A 82 -11.25 -2.49 3.13
C LEU A 82 -10.74 -3.86 3.62
N SER A 83 -11.12 -4.94 2.93
CA SER A 83 -10.58 -6.27 3.21
C SER A 83 -9.06 -6.34 2.95
N ALA A 84 -8.55 -5.61 1.96
CA ALA A 84 -7.13 -5.55 1.64
C ALA A 84 -6.34 -4.79 2.72
N CYS A 85 -6.93 -3.75 3.31
CA CYS A 85 -6.32 -3.03 4.43
C CYS A 85 -6.11 -3.90 5.67
N LYS A 86 -7.06 -4.81 5.93
CA LYS A 86 -6.97 -5.80 7.02
C LYS A 86 -5.98 -6.93 6.71
N SER A 87 -5.96 -7.44 5.48
CA SER A 87 -5.03 -8.50 5.09
C SER A 87 -3.60 -8.00 4.84
N GLY A 88 -3.43 -6.68 4.66
CA GLY A 88 -2.14 -6.05 4.40
C GLY A 88 -1.68 -6.13 2.94
N TYR A 89 -2.50 -6.64 2.02
CA TYR A 89 -2.17 -6.72 0.61
C TYR A 89 -3.43 -6.80 -0.24
N GLY A 90 -3.36 -6.33 -1.48
CA GLY A 90 -4.47 -6.35 -2.43
C GLY A 90 -4.18 -5.51 -3.66
N TYR A 91 -5.22 -4.86 -4.18
CA TYR A 91 -5.10 -4.01 -5.37
C TYR A 91 -5.50 -2.57 -5.04
N LEU A 92 -4.68 -1.64 -5.53
CA LEU A 92 -4.99 -0.23 -5.68
C LEU A 92 -5.66 -0.06 -7.03
N ILE A 93 -6.84 0.54 -7.05
CA ILE A 93 -7.55 0.86 -8.28
C ILE A 93 -7.47 2.36 -8.47
N SER A 94 -7.07 2.78 -9.67
CA SER A 94 -6.96 4.18 -10.06
C SER A 94 -7.99 4.48 -11.13
N ASN A 95 -8.77 5.55 -10.92
CA ASN A 95 -9.72 6.07 -11.89
C ASN A 95 -9.40 7.54 -12.22
N ASP A 96 -9.72 7.99 -13.42
CA ASP A 96 -9.66 9.41 -13.75
C ASP A 96 -10.68 10.23 -12.95
N MET A 97 -10.65 11.55 -13.14
CA MET A 97 -11.58 12.46 -12.46
C MET A 97 -13.04 12.32 -12.94
N GLN A 98 -13.29 11.63 -14.05
CA GLN A 98 -14.62 11.28 -14.54
C GLN A 98 -15.11 9.93 -13.98
N GLY A 99 -14.26 9.22 -13.23
CA GLY A 99 -14.54 7.91 -12.66
C GLY A 99 -14.27 6.74 -13.61
N ASN A 100 -13.67 6.96 -14.78
CA ASN A 100 -13.29 5.88 -15.68
C ASN A 100 -12.06 5.16 -15.14
N PHE A 101 -12.05 3.84 -15.28
CA PHE A 101 -10.93 3.00 -14.89
C PHE A 101 -9.67 3.34 -15.68
N LEU A 102 -8.56 3.58 -14.97
CA LEU A 102 -7.23 3.75 -15.57
C LEU A 102 -6.40 2.49 -15.43
N GLU A 103 -6.22 2.03 -14.20
CA GLU A 103 -5.36 0.90 -13.90
C GLU A 103 -5.70 0.21 -12.56
N GLN A 104 -5.16 -1.00 -12.41
CA GLN A 104 -5.21 -1.77 -11.19
C GLN A 104 -3.81 -2.32 -10.90
N SER A 105 -3.26 -1.99 -9.73
CA SER A 105 -1.89 -2.32 -9.34
C SER A 105 -1.87 -3.08 -8.03
N GLN A 106 -1.06 -4.14 -7.94
CA GLN A 106 -0.85 -4.89 -6.70
C GLN A 106 -0.13 -4.01 -5.68
N PHE A 107 -0.53 -4.10 -4.42
CA PHE A 107 0.16 -3.45 -3.31
C PHE A 107 0.31 -4.38 -2.11
N VAL A 108 1.33 -4.11 -1.32
CA VAL A 108 1.49 -4.59 0.04
C VAL A 108 1.60 -3.38 0.96
N ARG A 109 0.79 -3.38 2.02
CA ARG A 109 0.77 -2.30 3.01
C ARG A 109 2.15 -2.19 3.68
N PHE A 110 2.65 -0.96 3.81
CA PHE A 110 4.00 -0.65 4.27
C PHE A 110 5.13 -1.21 3.38
N GLY A 111 4.83 -1.51 2.12
CA GLY A 111 5.83 -1.87 1.12
C GLY A 111 6.62 -0.65 0.60
N PRO A 112 7.75 -0.89 -0.07
CA PRO A 112 8.65 0.16 -0.57
C PRO A 112 8.22 0.86 -1.86
N THR A 113 7.15 0.42 -2.55
CA THR A 113 6.78 1.01 -3.85
C THR A 113 5.84 2.21 -3.70
N VAL A 114 5.75 3.03 -4.75
CA VAL A 114 4.78 4.14 -4.81
C VAL A 114 3.34 3.62 -4.62
N THR A 115 2.98 2.52 -5.29
CA THR A 115 1.66 1.89 -5.15
C THR A 115 1.40 1.45 -3.70
N ASP A 116 2.41 0.89 -3.03
CA ASP A 116 2.33 0.51 -1.62
C ASP A 116 2.07 1.73 -0.73
N ALA A 117 2.76 2.85 -0.97
CA ALA A 117 2.58 4.09 -0.23
C ALA A 117 1.17 4.66 -0.42
N LEU A 118 0.71 4.76 -1.67
CA LEU A 118 -0.63 5.26 -2.00
C LEU A 118 -1.73 4.42 -1.32
N ALA A 119 -1.61 3.09 -1.39
CA ALA A 119 -2.56 2.18 -0.76
C ALA A 119 -2.47 2.21 0.77
N THR A 120 -1.26 2.34 1.33
CA THR A 120 -1.03 2.47 2.77
C THR A 120 -1.70 3.71 3.32
N VAL A 121 -1.60 4.85 2.62
CA VAL A 121 -2.29 6.10 2.98
C VAL A 121 -3.80 5.92 2.98
N ALA A 122 -4.38 5.24 1.97
CA ALA A 122 -5.82 4.95 1.98
C ALA A 122 -6.23 4.15 3.22
N CYS A 123 -5.48 3.10 3.55
CA CYS A 123 -5.76 2.26 4.72
C CYS A 123 -5.57 3.00 6.04
N GLN A 124 -4.49 3.78 6.19
CA GLN A 124 -4.25 4.55 7.41
C GLN A 124 -5.27 5.67 7.61
N THR A 125 -5.69 6.33 6.53
CA THR A 125 -6.73 7.35 6.61
C THR A 125 -8.07 6.71 7.01
N TRP A 126 -8.40 5.54 6.47
CA TRP A 126 -9.55 4.77 6.93
C TRP A 126 -9.46 4.40 8.42
N ASP A 127 -8.29 3.95 8.87
CA ASP A 127 -8.05 3.62 10.28
C ASP A 127 -8.25 4.84 11.20
N GLN A 128 -7.80 6.01 10.77
CA GLN A 128 -8.03 7.29 11.47
C GLN A 128 -9.51 7.66 11.51
N THR A 129 -10.20 7.60 10.38
CA THR A 129 -11.64 7.90 10.27
C THR A 129 -12.49 6.98 11.14
N THR A 130 -12.10 5.71 11.29
CA THR A 130 -12.83 4.72 12.11
C THR A 130 -12.29 4.54 13.52
N GLN A 131 -11.18 5.20 13.85
CA GLN A 131 -10.44 5.05 15.11
C GLN A 131 -10.07 3.58 15.41
N LYS A 132 -9.83 2.78 14.37
CA LYS A 132 -9.50 1.36 14.47
C LYS A 132 -8.31 1.05 13.58
N VAL A 133 -7.25 0.52 14.18
CA VAL A 133 -6.08 0.06 13.41
C VAL A 133 -6.46 -1.25 12.71
N SER A 134 -6.45 -1.25 11.38
CA SER A 134 -6.75 -2.46 10.60
C SER A 134 -5.52 -3.36 10.40
N LEU A 135 -4.32 -2.79 10.45
CA LEU A 135 -3.05 -3.53 10.46
C LEU A 135 -1.93 -2.63 11.00
N GLU A 136 -1.15 -3.14 11.95
CA GLU A 136 0.05 -2.47 12.47
C GLU A 136 1.24 -2.69 11.55
N ASN A 137 2.09 -1.66 11.41
CA ASN A 137 3.36 -1.78 10.72
C ASN A 137 4.32 -2.63 11.56
N ASP A 138 4.88 -3.66 10.93
CA ASP A 138 5.83 -4.57 11.56
C ASP A 138 6.90 -4.95 10.55
N SER A 139 8.08 -4.37 10.75
CA SER A 139 9.24 -4.63 9.90
C SER A 139 9.74 -6.08 10.02
N SER A 140 9.44 -6.78 11.12
CA SER A 140 9.79 -8.19 11.30
C SER A 140 8.86 -9.15 10.56
N ALA A 141 7.78 -8.63 9.95
CA ALA A 141 6.84 -9.45 9.18
C ALA A 141 7.48 -10.09 7.93
N TRP A 142 8.59 -9.55 7.43
CA TRP A 142 9.27 -10.08 6.25
C TRP A 142 10.52 -10.87 6.63
N ASN A 143 10.51 -12.17 6.34
CA ASN A 143 11.66 -13.04 6.53
C ASN A 143 12.35 -13.29 5.18
N LYS A 144 13.63 -12.89 5.05
CA LYS A 144 14.43 -13.21 3.86
C LYS A 144 14.78 -14.70 3.88
N VAL A 145 14.38 -15.42 2.85
CA VAL A 145 14.55 -16.89 2.74
C VAL A 145 15.62 -17.30 1.76
N ALA A 146 15.96 -16.43 0.80
CA ALA A 146 17.02 -16.70 -0.16
C ALA A 146 17.59 -15.41 -0.76
N THR A 147 18.81 -15.53 -1.29
CA THR A 147 19.43 -14.56 -2.19
C THR A 147 19.94 -15.31 -3.40
N ALA A 148 19.61 -14.83 -4.61
CA ALA A 148 20.14 -15.42 -5.83
C ALA A 148 21.63 -15.08 -5.98
N GLU A 149 22.49 -16.09 -6.09
CA GLU A 149 23.95 -15.92 -6.10
C GLU A 149 24.44 -15.00 -7.23
N ARG A 150 23.85 -15.12 -8.43
CA ARG A 150 24.30 -14.39 -9.61
C ARG A 150 23.78 -12.96 -9.68
N SER A 151 22.49 -12.74 -9.41
CA SER A 151 21.87 -11.42 -9.54
C SER A 151 21.88 -10.61 -8.24
N GLY A 152 22.07 -11.27 -7.10
CA GLY A 152 21.92 -10.67 -5.79
C GLY A 152 20.46 -10.49 -5.34
N ASP A 153 19.48 -10.89 -6.16
CA ASP A 153 18.06 -10.66 -5.86
C ASP A 153 17.65 -11.32 -4.54
N GLU A 154 16.86 -10.59 -3.75
CA GLU A 154 16.43 -11.05 -2.43
C GLU A 154 15.00 -11.56 -2.47
N PHE A 155 14.79 -12.74 -1.90
CA PHE A 155 13.49 -13.41 -1.84
C PHE A 155 13.05 -13.49 -0.39
N ALA A 156 11.87 -12.97 -0.09
CA ALA A 156 11.32 -12.94 1.26
C ALA A 156 9.88 -13.47 1.31
N LEU A 157 9.52 -14.08 2.43
CA LEU A 157 8.16 -14.50 2.75
C LEU A 157 7.61 -13.63 3.89
N ASN A 158 6.33 -13.28 3.82
CA ASN A 158 5.68 -12.53 4.88
C ASN A 158 5.09 -13.48 5.93
N VAL A 159 5.69 -13.52 7.12
CA VAL A 159 5.35 -14.47 8.18
C VAL A 159 3.92 -14.33 8.71
N ARG A 160 3.33 -13.12 8.62
CA ARG A 160 1.96 -12.86 9.06
C ARG A 160 0.91 -13.43 8.09
N THR A 161 1.33 -13.73 6.86
CA THR A 161 0.44 -14.21 5.80
C THR A 161 0.50 -15.73 5.60
N PHE A 162 1.32 -16.43 6.39
CA PHE A 162 1.30 -17.89 6.44
C PHE A 162 -0.09 -18.36 6.86
N LYS A 163 -0.71 -19.15 6.00
CA LYS A 163 -2.01 -19.75 6.30
C LYS A 163 -2.17 -21.10 5.63
N LYS A 164 -2.89 -21.98 6.32
CA LYS A 164 -3.48 -23.18 5.71
C LYS A 164 -4.65 -22.72 4.85
N SER A 165 -4.64 -23.12 3.59
CA SER A 165 -5.65 -22.77 2.60
C SER A 165 -5.99 -23.99 1.75
N LYS A 166 -6.68 -23.77 0.63
CA LYS A 166 -6.92 -24.80 -0.38
C LYS A 166 -6.44 -24.30 -1.73
N TYR A 167 -5.83 -25.18 -2.51
CA TYR A 167 -5.56 -24.97 -3.93
C TYR A 167 -6.25 -26.09 -4.72
N LYS A 168 -7.22 -25.73 -5.56
CA LYS A 168 -8.09 -26.69 -6.28
C LYS A 168 -8.64 -27.77 -5.33
N ASP A 169 -9.27 -27.31 -4.25
CA ASP A 169 -9.86 -28.12 -3.17
C ASP A 169 -8.92 -29.00 -2.33
N LYS A 170 -7.62 -29.02 -2.64
CA LYS A 170 -6.61 -29.76 -1.86
C LYS A 170 -5.98 -28.87 -0.78
N PRO A 171 -5.72 -29.39 0.43
CA PRO A 171 -5.04 -28.65 1.48
C PRO A 171 -3.69 -28.11 1.02
N ALA A 172 -3.49 -26.81 1.20
CA ALA A 172 -2.29 -26.09 0.80
C ALA A 172 -1.78 -25.19 1.93
N LEU A 173 -0.53 -24.79 1.81
CA LEU A 173 0.09 -23.71 2.58
C LEU A 173 0.34 -22.57 1.62
N THR A 174 0.02 -21.35 2.07
CA THR A 174 0.24 -20.14 1.28
C THR A 174 0.90 -19.06 2.11
N SER A 175 1.70 -18.24 1.45
CA SER A 175 2.26 -17.00 1.99
C SER A 175 2.43 -15.98 0.88
N LEU A 176 2.24 -14.71 1.22
CA LEU A 176 2.72 -13.59 0.43
C LEU A 176 4.25 -13.66 0.34
N TYR A 177 4.79 -13.38 -0.83
CA TYR A 177 6.22 -13.24 -1.06
C TYR A 177 6.54 -11.85 -1.60
N ARG A 178 7.81 -11.47 -1.47
CA ARG A 178 8.42 -10.31 -2.11
C ARG A 178 9.73 -10.71 -2.76
N ILE A 179 9.95 -10.26 -3.99
CA ILE A 179 11.23 -10.33 -4.68
C ILE A 179 11.75 -8.92 -4.81
N HIS A 180 12.99 -8.66 -4.37
CA HIS A 180 13.70 -7.42 -4.65
C HIS A 180 14.72 -7.68 -5.75
N ASP A 181 14.43 -7.19 -6.96
CA ASP A 181 15.42 -7.15 -8.04
C ASP A 181 16.45 -6.07 -7.68
N LYS A 182 17.65 -6.50 -7.30
CA LYS A 182 18.69 -5.58 -6.80
C LYS A 182 19.26 -4.70 -7.90
N ASN A 183 19.27 -5.19 -9.13
CA ASN A 183 19.83 -4.49 -10.27
C ASN A 183 18.93 -3.35 -10.73
N LYS A 184 17.61 -3.60 -10.77
CA LYS A 184 16.62 -2.59 -11.16
C LYS A 184 16.07 -1.78 -9.98
N ASN A 185 16.34 -2.24 -8.77
CA ASN A 185 15.74 -1.71 -7.54
C ASN A 185 14.21 -1.72 -7.60
N THR A 186 13.63 -2.81 -8.12
CA THR A 186 12.18 -3.01 -8.22
C THR A 186 11.73 -4.12 -7.29
N TYR A 187 10.45 -4.08 -6.90
CA TYR A 187 9.85 -5.06 -6.00
C TYR A 187 8.65 -5.73 -6.67
N ASP A 188 8.65 -7.05 -6.66
CA ASP A 188 7.53 -7.86 -7.14
C ASP A 188 6.88 -8.63 -6.00
N TYR A 189 5.57 -8.84 -6.10
CA TYR A 189 4.76 -9.50 -5.09
C TYR A 189 3.85 -10.57 -5.69
N GLY A 190 3.62 -11.62 -4.92
CA GLY A 190 2.64 -12.65 -5.24
C GLY A 190 2.40 -13.55 -4.04
N ILE A 191 1.67 -14.64 -4.27
CA ILE A 191 1.39 -15.64 -3.25
C ILE A 191 2.01 -16.94 -3.70
N TYR A 192 2.91 -17.49 -2.89
CA TYR A 192 3.33 -18.87 -3.09
C TYR A 192 2.32 -19.82 -2.47
N SER A 193 2.05 -20.92 -3.17
CA SER A 193 1.19 -22.01 -2.72
C SER A 193 1.86 -23.36 -2.94
N ILE A 194 1.97 -24.17 -1.89
CA ILE A 194 2.43 -25.57 -1.97
C ILE A 194 1.41 -26.49 -1.30
N LEU A 195 1.20 -27.69 -1.85
CA LEU A 195 0.28 -28.65 -1.22
C LEU A 195 0.90 -29.19 0.06
N GLN A 196 0.08 -29.41 1.09
CA GLN A 196 0.57 -30.00 2.35
C GLN A 196 1.14 -31.41 2.12
N SER A 197 0.59 -32.16 1.16
CA SER A 197 1.11 -33.47 0.76
C SER A 197 2.51 -33.41 0.16
N ASP A 198 2.87 -32.31 -0.48
CA ASP A 198 4.19 -32.11 -1.10
C ASP A 198 5.21 -31.75 -0.02
N CYS A 199 4.78 -30.96 0.98
CA CYS A 199 5.60 -30.69 2.17
C CYS A 199 5.95 -31.97 2.93
N GLN A 200 4.97 -32.84 3.17
CA GLN A 200 5.16 -34.11 3.86
C GLN A 200 6.10 -35.06 3.09
N ARG A 201 6.03 -35.04 1.76
CA ARG A 201 6.87 -35.88 0.90
C ARG A 201 8.30 -35.35 0.77
N GLY A 202 8.51 -34.06 1.01
CA GLY A 202 9.81 -33.40 0.82
C GLY A 202 10.10 -32.96 -0.62
N PHE A 203 9.14 -33.11 -1.54
CA PHE A 203 9.22 -32.64 -2.92
C PHE A 203 7.81 -32.51 -3.54
N GLY A 204 7.69 -31.70 -4.59
CA GLY A 204 6.44 -31.51 -5.33
C GLY A 204 6.48 -30.25 -6.17
N THR A 205 5.38 -29.49 -6.17
CA THR A 205 5.27 -28.28 -7.01
C THR A 205 4.84 -27.08 -6.16
N ILE A 206 5.63 -26.02 -6.19
CA ILE A 206 5.24 -24.70 -5.68
C ILE A 206 4.62 -23.88 -6.81
N ARG A 207 3.61 -23.08 -6.47
CA ARG A 207 2.81 -22.30 -7.43
C ARG A 207 2.91 -20.84 -7.06
N ASP A 208 3.22 -20.03 -8.06
CA ASP A 208 3.17 -18.58 -7.97
C ASP A 208 1.79 -18.12 -8.40
N LEU A 209 1.11 -17.38 -7.52
CA LEU A 209 -0.24 -16.87 -7.73
C LEU A 209 -0.26 -15.34 -7.59
N LYS A 210 -1.08 -14.69 -8.42
CA LYS A 210 -1.52 -13.31 -8.17
C LYS A 210 -2.41 -13.25 -6.92
N PHE A 211 -2.70 -12.03 -6.44
CA PHE A 211 -3.55 -11.85 -5.25
C PHE A 211 -5.02 -12.26 -5.44
N ASP A 212 -5.47 -12.39 -6.69
CA ASP A 212 -6.77 -12.98 -7.06
C ASP A 212 -6.73 -14.52 -7.20
N ASN A 213 -5.61 -15.15 -6.83
CA ASN A 213 -5.30 -16.58 -6.99
C ASN A 213 -5.12 -17.06 -8.43
N THR A 214 -5.00 -16.15 -9.41
CA THR A 214 -4.64 -16.53 -10.78
C THR A 214 -3.23 -17.11 -10.80
N LEU A 215 -3.06 -18.29 -11.39
CA LEU A 215 -1.77 -18.94 -11.54
C LEU A 215 -0.87 -18.14 -12.50
N VAL A 216 0.32 -17.79 -12.03
CA VAL A 216 1.39 -17.16 -12.83
C VAL A 216 2.35 -18.22 -13.34
N ALA A 217 2.87 -19.05 -12.43
CA ALA A 217 3.84 -20.08 -12.75
C ALA A 217 3.73 -21.28 -11.80
N SER A 218 4.28 -22.42 -12.23
CA SER A 218 4.45 -23.61 -11.42
C SER A 218 5.89 -24.10 -11.55
N LEU A 219 6.51 -24.45 -10.44
CA LEU A 219 7.91 -24.83 -10.36
C LEU A 219 8.02 -26.11 -9.54
N ASP A 220 8.69 -27.12 -10.10
CA ASP A 220 8.98 -28.36 -9.39
C ASP A 220 10.13 -28.12 -8.40
N VAL A 221 9.96 -28.68 -7.20
CA VAL A 221 10.84 -28.39 -6.05
C VAL A 221 11.15 -29.66 -5.27
N SER A 222 12.40 -29.75 -4.81
CA SER A 222 12.79 -30.58 -3.67
C SER A 222 13.07 -29.66 -2.49
N LEU A 223 12.49 -29.93 -1.31
CA LEU A 223 12.69 -29.10 -0.12
C LEU A 223 14.14 -29.10 0.38
N ARG A 224 14.94 -30.10 -0.03
CA ARG A 224 16.38 -30.18 0.27
C ARG A 224 17.25 -29.88 -0.96
N GLY A 225 16.69 -29.24 -1.98
CA GLY A 225 17.42 -28.80 -3.16
C GLY A 225 18.27 -27.55 -2.88
N GLN A 226 19.17 -27.24 -3.82
CA GLN A 226 20.11 -26.11 -3.72
C GLN A 226 19.67 -24.89 -4.54
N SER A 227 18.38 -24.75 -4.83
CA SER A 227 17.84 -23.62 -5.60
C SER A 227 17.12 -22.61 -4.71
N VAL A 228 16.98 -21.37 -5.19
CA VAL A 228 16.17 -20.32 -4.53
C VAL A 228 14.75 -20.84 -4.24
N ILE A 229 14.15 -21.52 -5.21
CA ILE A 229 12.78 -22.02 -5.07
C ILE A 229 12.68 -23.18 -4.07
N SER A 230 13.73 -23.99 -3.93
CA SER A 230 13.84 -24.99 -2.86
C SER A 230 13.85 -24.34 -1.48
N SER A 231 14.63 -23.28 -1.28
CA SER A 231 14.67 -22.54 0.00
C SER A 231 13.33 -21.90 0.34
N ILE A 232 12.64 -21.33 -0.65
CA ILE A 232 11.29 -20.78 -0.49
C ILE A 232 10.30 -21.87 -0.07
N ALA A 233 10.30 -23.00 -0.78
CA ALA A 233 9.40 -24.11 -0.51
C ALA A 233 9.64 -24.71 0.89
N ASP A 234 10.91 -24.89 1.28
CA ASP A 234 11.29 -25.39 2.61
C ASP A 234 10.84 -24.43 3.72
N ALA A 235 11.07 -23.13 3.57
CA ALA A 235 10.61 -22.12 4.51
C ALA A 235 9.08 -22.12 4.65
N LEU A 236 8.35 -22.22 3.54
CA LEU A 236 6.88 -22.32 3.55
C LEU A 236 6.40 -23.60 4.24
N CYS A 237 7.03 -24.75 3.99
CA CYS A 237 6.67 -26.02 4.63
C CYS A 237 7.03 -26.11 6.12
N LYS A 238 8.03 -25.34 6.58
CA LYS A 238 8.42 -25.24 8.01
C LYS A 238 7.55 -24.29 8.83
N SER A 239 6.65 -23.54 8.19
CA SER A 239 5.73 -22.62 8.87
C SER A 239 4.53 -23.31 9.55
N ILE A 240 4.50 -24.65 9.57
CA ILE A 240 3.44 -25.48 10.16
C ILE A 240 3.80 -25.88 11.59
#